data_AF-R4YLK9-F1
#
_entry.id   AF-R4YLK9-F1
#
_cell.length_a   1.000
_cell.length_b   1.000
_cell.length_c   1.000
_cell.angle_alpha   90.00
_cell.angle_beta   90.00
_cell.angle_gamma   90.00
#
_symmetry.space_group_name_H-M   'P 1'
#
loop_
_entity.id
_entity.type
_entity.pdbx_description
1 polymer ?
#
loop_
_entity_poly.entity_id
_entity_poly.type
_entity_poly.pdbx_seq_one_letter_code
_entity_poly.pdbx_strand_id
1 'polypeptide(L)'
;MEHIIKKALCISLLFFSLAVRAESDVDSFTQFKISSLQLVSSFSSFIYFEGDKRNQLRLQQAKIKGDQALAQLMIPHSELTLKWQQISDYLDSSQGYQFDVNLEAGWSILQGELSQIINVYEAALVSDERASMQSNSDAKNISRLQVKMETILSRYMAFANSTLGGYGISSKGTPLEQQIQTVSAEMKELAALDIKYKPLANKWGYIDKTLLAYNSNVAPFVVMHTFEKMRKIIAAY
;
A
#
# COMPACT_ATOMS: atom_id res chain seq x y z
N MET A 1 39.99 13.09 -39.53
CA MET A 1 39.27 13.58 -38.33
C MET A 1 37.76 13.40 -38.44
N GLU A 2 37.14 13.58 -39.61
CA GLU A 2 35.68 13.40 -39.81
C GLU A 2 35.15 11.99 -39.53
N HIS A 3 35.93 10.93 -39.78
CA HIS A 3 35.49 9.54 -39.54
C HIS A 3 35.40 9.15 -38.07
N ILE A 4 36.10 9.87 -37.17
CA ILE A 4 36.06 9.61 -35.73
C ILE A 4 34.84 10.29 -35.11
N ILE A 5 34.48 11.47 -35.62
CA ILE A 5 33.30 12.23 -35.18
C ILE A 5 32.00 11.50 -35.54
N LYS A 6 31.92 10.88 -36.74
CA LYS A 6 30.74 10.09 -37.15
C LYS A 6 30.55 8.82 -36.31
N LYS A 7 31.62 8.17 -35.85
CA LYS A 7 31.52 6.99 -34.98
C LYS A 7 31.16 7.34 -33.54
N ALA A 8 31.63 8.47 -33.02
CA ALA A 8 31.23 8.96 -31.70
C ALA A 8 29.73 9.33 -31.64
N LEU A 9 29.19 9.91 -32.71
CA LEU A 9 27.78 10.31 -32.79
C LEU A 9 26.80 9.12 -32.82
N CYS A 10 27.18 8.00 -33.46
CA CYS A 10 26.36 6.78 -33.47
C CYS A 10 26.36 6.06 -32.13
N ILE A 11 27.43 6.17 -31.33
CA ILE A 11 27.49 5.55 -30.00
C ILE A 11 26.70 6.39 -28.99
N SER A 12 26.69 7.72 -29.10
CA SER A 12 25.85 8.57 -28.23
C SER A 12 24.35 8.40 -28.46
N LEU A 13 23.93 8.01 -29.67
CA LEU A 13 22.51 7.73 -29.97
C LEU A 13 22.07 6.31 -29.56
N LEU A 14 23.00 5.38 -29.33
CA LEU A 14 22.69 4.02 -28.86
C LEU A 14 22.57 3.90 -27.34
N PHE A 15 22.93 4.94 -26.58
CA PHE A 15 22.70 4.99 -25.12
C PHE A 15 21.41 5.71 -24.72
N PHE A 16 20.63 6.22 -25.68
CA PHE A 16 19.30 6.80 -25.41
C PHE A 16 18.15 5.80 -25.53
N SER A 17 18.43 4.52 -25.77
CA SER A 17 17.45 3.42 -25.69
C SER A 17 17.57 2.60 -24.41
N LEU A 18 17.99 3.24 -23.31
CA LEU A 18 17.46 2.83 -22.01
C LEU A 18 15.96 3.03 -22.14
N ALA A 19 15.25 1.92 -22.31
CA ALA A 19 13.82 1.87 -22.17
C ALA A 19 13.49 2.46 -20.80
N VAL A 20 13.22 3.77 -20.77
CA VAL A 20 12.23 4.34 -19.88
C VAL A 20 10.97 3.60 -20.29
N ARG A 21 10.74 2.42 -19.71
CA ARG A 21 9.37 1.98 -19.50
C ARG A 21 8.76 3.18 -18.82
N ALA A 22 7.86 3.87 -19.52
CA ALA A 22 6.96 4.79 -18.87
C ALA A 22 6.26 3.95 -17.81
N GLU A 23 6.78 3.98 -16.60
CA GLU A 23 6.14 3.43 -15.42
C GLU A 23 4.84 4.19 -15.35
N SER A 24 3.74 3.53 -15.68
CA SER A 24 2.49 4.23 -15.95
C SER A 24 2.06 4.98 -14.70
N ASP A 25 1.37 6.12 -14.85
CA ASP A 25 0.87 6.88 -13.69
C ASP A 25 0.02 6.00 -12.77
N VAL A 26 -0.62 4.97 -13.35
CA VAL A 26 -1.36 3.92 -12.65
C VAL A 26 -0.46 3.02 -11.79
N ASP A 27 0.75 2.69 -12.23
CA ASP A 27 1.70 1.91 -11.44
C ASP A 27 2.24 2.75 -10.27
N SER A 28 2.68 3.99 -10.53
CA SER A 28 3.14 4.93 -9.49
C SER A 28 2.04 5.22 -8.47
N PHE A 29 0.81 5.47 -8.94
CA PHE A 29 -0.35 5.65 -8.08
C PHE A 29 -0.69 4.38 -7.28
N THR A 30 -0.58 3.20 -7.89
CA THR A 30 -0.78 1.94 -7.17
C THR A 30 0.25 1.78 -6.06
N GLN A 31 1.52 2.11 -6.28
CA GLN A 31 2.55 2.09 -5.25
C GLN A 31 2.30 3.12 -4.15
N PHE A 32 1.80 4.31 -4.51
CA PHE A 32 1.39 5.31 -3.54
C PHE A 32 0.24 4.80 -2.66
N LYS A 33 -0.80 4.21 -3.28
CA LYS A 33 -1.94 3.60 -2.57
C LYS A 33 -1.53 2.45 -1.66
N ILE A 34 -0.60 1.60 -2.10
CA ILE A 34 -0.02 0.55 -1.24
C ILE A 34 0.70 1.19 -0.05
N SER A 35 1.52 2.21 -0.29
CA SER A 35 2.30 2.88 0.76
C SER A 35 1.42 3.58 1.79
N SER A 36 0.32 4.22 1.37
CA SER A 36 -0.63 4.84 2.28
C SER A 36 -1.34 3.81 3.19
N LEU A 37 -1.76 2.67 2.63
CA LEU A 37 -2.34 1.56 3.41
C LEU A 37 -1.31 0.94 4.39
N GLN A 38 -0.05 0.84 3.97
CA GLN A 38 1.05 0.41 4.83
C GLN A 38 1.32 1.41 5.94
N LEU A 39 1.17 2.72 5.69
CA LEU A 39 1.30 3.76 6.69
C LEU A 39 0.20 3.62 7.77
N VAL A 40 -1.06 3.42 7.35
CA VAL A 40 -2.20 3.14 8.27
C VAL A 40 -1.90 1.98 9.19
N SER A 41 -1.62 0.81 8.61
CA SER A 41 -1.36 -0.40 9.41
C SER A 41 -0.14 -0.25 10.31
N SER A 42 0.91 0.43 9.85
CA SER A 42 2.13 0.66 10.63
C SER A 42 1.89 1.63 11.79
N PHE A 43 1.13 2.71 11.59
CA PHE A 43 0.80 3.63 12.68
C PHE A 43 -0.08 2.97 13.73
N SER A 44 -1.12 2.24 13.31
CA SER A 44 -1.96 1.47 14.23
C SER A 44 -1.14 0.44 15.02
N SER A 45 -0.18 -0.22 14.38
CA SER A 45 0.75 -1.12 15.10
C SER A 45 1.70 -0.36 16.03
N PHE A 46 2.15 0.83 15.64
CA PHE A 46 3.05 1.65 16.44
C PHE A 46 2.37 2.08 17.75
N ILE A 47 1.09 2.49 17.69
CA ILE A 47 0.30 2.76 18.90
C ILE A 47 0.08 1.46 19.70
N TYR A 48 -0.39 0.39 19.05
CA TYR A 48 -0.73 -0.86 19.73
C TYR A 48 0.44 -1.48 20.49
N PHE A 49 1.66 -1.37 19.95
CA PHE A 49 2.88 -1.87 20.55
C PHE A 49 3.67 -0.77 21.29
N GLU A 50 2.99 0.28 21.75
CA GLU A 50 3.53 1.33 22.61
C GLU A 50 4.85 1.94 22.10
N GLY A 51 4.91 2.16 20.79
CA GLY A 51 6.00 2.87 20.17
C GLY A 51 7.26 2.04 19.92
N ASP A 52 7.15 0.71 19.85
CA ASP A 52 8.34 -0.11 19.64
C ASP A 52 9.14 0.29 18.39
N LYS A 53 10.46 0.09 18.47
CA LYS A 53 11.40 0.47 17.40
C LYS A 53 11.09 -0.20 16.07
N ARG A 54 10.52 -1.40 16.08
CA ARG A 54 10.22 -2.15 14.85
C ARG A 54 9.08 -1.48 14.09
N ASN A 55 8.02 -1.09 14.78
CA ASN A 55 6.85 -0.43 14.20
C ASN A 55 7.16 1.03 13.85
N GLN A 56 8.04 1.69 14.59
CA GLN A 56 8.57 3.01 14.19
C GLN A 56 9.29 2.92 12.83
N LEU A 57 10.16 1.91 12.64
CA LEU A 57 10.85 1.70 11.36
C LEU A 57 9.88 1.37 10.22
N ARG A 58 8.84 0.57 10.48
CA ARG A 58 7.80 0.27 9.47
C ARG A 58 7.06 1.54 9.04
N LEU A 59 6.70 2.38 10.00
CA LEU A 59 6.03 3.65 9.77
C LEU A 59 6.89 4.58 8.90
N GLN A 60 8.17 4.76 9.27
CA GLN A 60 9.13 5.56 8.50
C GLN A 60 9.32 5.02 7.07
N GLN A 61 9.43 3.69 6.91
CA GLN A 61 9.58 3.09 5.59
C GLN A 61 8.34 3.29 4.70
N ALA A 62 7.14 3.14 5.26
CA ALA A 62 5.90 3.39 4.53
C ALA A 62 5.79 4.87 4.11
N LYS A 63 6.19 5.79 4.99
CA LYS A 63 6.27 7.22 4.68
C LYS A 63 7.21 7.49 3.51
N ILE A 64 8.46 7.00 3.59
CA ILE A 64 9.48 7.20 2.54
C ILE A 64 9.02 6.66 1.19
N LYS A 65 8.41 5.47 1.17
CA LYS A 65 7.87 4.88 -0.07
C LYS A 65 6.72 5.69 -0.65
N GLY A 66 5.85 6.22 0.21
CA GLY A 66 4.78 7.13 -0.21
C GLY A 66 5.34 8.44 -0.79
N ASP A 67 6.35 9.03 -0.15
CA ASP A 67 7.05 10.22 -0.66
C ASP A 67 7.62 9.96 -2.07
N GLN A 68 8.28 8.80 -2.26
CA GLN A 68 8.85 8.38 -3.54
C GLN A 68 7.79 8.17 -4.62
N ALA A 69 6.73 7.41 -4.32
CA ALA A 69 5.67 7.12 -5.28
C ALA A 69 4.87 8.37 -5.66
N LEU A 70 4.63 9.28 -4.70
CA LEU A 70 3.97 10.55 -4.94
C LEU A 70 4.79 11.46 -5.87
N ALA A 71 6.12 11.50 -5.69
CA ALA A 71 7.02 12.28 -6.54
C ALA A 71 7.13 11.72 -7.97
N GLN A 72 6.72 10.46 -8.19
CA GLN A 72 6.74 9.77 -9.49
C GLN A 72 5.40 9.88 -10.24
N LEU A 73 4.38 10.54 -9.68
CA LEU A 73 3.13 10.76 -10.40
C LEU A 73 3.35 11.70 -11.60
N MET A 74 2.93 11.26 -12.78
CA MET A 74 2.99 12.04 -14.02
C MET A 74 1.96 13.16 -14.03
N ILE A 75 0.80 12.95 -13.40
CA ILE A 75 -0.24 13.98 -13.20
C ILE A 75 -0.16 14.44 -11.74
N PRO A 76 0.51 15.58 -11.44
CA PRO A 76 0.59 16.10 -10.08
C PRO A 76 -0.80 16.39 -9.52
N HIS A 77 -1.06 15.93 -8.30
CA HIS A 77 -2.31 16.22 -7.60
C HIS A 77 -2.00 17.01 -6.33
N SER A 78 -2.17 18.33 -6.39
CA SER A 78 -1.80 19.25 -5.31
C SER A 78 -2.47 18.89 -3.97
N GLU A 79 -3.74 18.52 -4.01
CA GLU A 79 -4.48 18.11 -2.81
C GLU A 79 -3.92 16.83 -2.19
N LEU A 80 -3.46 15.88 -3.03
CA LEU A 80 -2.87 14.63 -2.57
C LEU A 80 -1.53 14.90 -1.89
N THR A 81 -0.70 15.73 -2.51
CA THR A 81 0.59 16.15 -1.97
C THR A 81 0.43 16.92 -0.67
N LEU A 82 -0.51 17.87 -0.61
CA LEU A 82 -0.78 18.66 0.60
C LEU A 82 -1.27 17.76 1.73
N LYS A 83 -2.19 16.81 1.46
CA LYS A 83 -2.69 15.90 2.49
C LYS A 83 -1.60 14.97 2.99
N TRP A 84 -0.77 14.44 2.10
CA TRP A 84 0.35 13.58 2.48
C TRP A 84 1.39 14.32 3.33
N GLN A 85 1.65 15.60 3.02
CA GLN A 85 2.50 16.45 3.86
C GLN A 85 1.88 16.67 5.25
N GLN A 86 0.58 16.98 5.33
CA GLN A 86 -0.10 17.14 6.63
C GLN A 86 -0.01 15.87 7.49
N ILE A 87 -0.15 14.70 6.87
CA ILE A 87 0.05 13.41 7.55
C ILE A 87 1.49 13.25 8.02
N SER A 88 2.46 13.63 7.18
CA SER A 88 3.89 13.58 7.54
C SER A 88 4.20 14.47 8.75
N ASP A 89 3.72 15.72 8.74
CA ASP A 89 3.91 16.67 9.83
C ASP A 89 3.23 16.19 11.13
N TYR A 90 2.06 15.56 11.00
CA TYR A 90 1.35 14.95 12.12
C TYR A 90 2.16 13.80 12.74
N LEU A 91 2.75 12.94 11.90
CA LEU A 91 3.60 11.85 12.38
C LEU A 91 4.86 12.37 13.08
N ASP A 92 5.53 13.35 12.49
CA ASP A 92 6.77 13.91 13.06
C ASP A 92 6.50 14.63 14.38
N SER A 93 5.39 15.37 14.48
CA SER A 93 4.98 15.97 15.75
C SER A 93 4.54 14.93 16.78
N SER A 94 3.98 13.80 16.38
CA SER A 94 3.54 12.74 17.31
C SER A 94 4.69 11.97 17.99
N GLN A 95 5.93 12.05 17.49
CA GLN A 95 7.07 11.33 18.06
C GLN A 95 7.50 11.95 19.40
N GLY A 96 6.94 11.43 20.49
CA GLY A 96 7.22 11.88 21.86
C GLY A 96 5.99 12.09 22.73
N TYR A 97 4.78 11.97 22.17
CA TYR A 97 3.54 12.03 22.93
C TYR A 97 3.25 10.72 23.68
N GLN A 98 2.54 10.83 24.80
CA GLN A 98 1.84 9.69 25.38
C GLN A 98 0.74 9.26 24.41
N PHE A 99 0.63 7.96 24.14
CA PHE A 99 -0.42 7.40 23.29
C PHE A 99 -1.79 7.65 23.93
N ASP A 100 -2.50 8.68 23.45
CA ASP A 100 -3.79 9.08 23.96
C ASP A 100 -4.88 9.05 22.88
N VAL A 101 -6.14 9.25 23.31
CA VAL A 101 -7.31 9.20 22.41
C VAL A 101 -7.27 10.32 21.37
N ASN A 102 -6.61 11.45 21.64
CA ASN A 102 -6.50 12.56 20.70
C ASN A 102 -5.57 12.21 19.53
N LEU A 103 -4.50 11.48 19.81
CA LEU A 103 -3.60 10.94 18.80
C LEU A 103 -4.33 9.94 17.87
N GLU A 104 -5.14 9.04 18.43
CA GLU A 104 -5.95 8.10 17.63
C GLU A 104 -6.99 8.84 16.77
N ALA A 105 -7.69 9.82 17.35
CA ALA A 105 -8.74 10.58 16.67
C ALA A 105 -8.19 11.45 15.52
N GLY A 106 -7.11 12.20 15.78
CA GLY A 106 -6.46 13.03 14.77
C GLY A 106 -5.95 12.20 13.59
N TRP A 107 -5.35 11.04 13.89
CA TRP A 107 -4.96 10.08 12.86
C TRP A 107 -6.13 9.60 12.01
N SER A 108 -7.23 9.19 12.65
CA SER A 108 -8.39 8.68 11.95
C SER A 108 -9.00 9.70 11.00
N ILE A 109 -9.01 10.98 11.37
CA ILE A 109 -9.50 12.07 10.51
C ILE A 109 -8.61 12.21 9.27
N LEU A 110 -7.29 12.35 9.48
CA LEU A 110 -6.34 12.53 8.39
C LEU A 110 -6.36 11.35 7.40
N GLN A 111 -6.50 10.12 7.90
CA GLN A 111 -6.60 8.93 7.05
C GLN A 111 -7.91 8.85 6.28
N GLY A 112 -9.02 9.25 6.91
CA GLY A 112 -10.31 9.34 6.24
C GLY A 112 -10.28 10.33 5.07
N GLU A 113 -9.72 11.52 5.30
CA GLU A 113 -9.56 12.56 4.28
C GLU A 113 -8.62 12.11 3.15
N LEU A 114 -7.47 11.53 3.47
CA LEU A 114 -6.55 10.98 2.45
C LEU A 114 -7.23 9.92 1.59
N SER A 115 -8.00 9.02 2.21
CA SER A 115 -8.70 7.95 1.50
C SER A 115 -9.73 8.49 0.51
N GLN A 116 -10.42 9.58 0.86
CA GLN A 116 -11.35 10.27 -0.05
C GLN A 116 -10.61 10.86 -1.26
N ILE A 117 -9.49 11.55 -1.03
CA ILE A 117 -8.68 12.16 -2.10
C ILE A 117 -8.12 11.07 -3.04
N ILE A 118 -7.60 9.97 -2.49
CA ILE A 118 -7.13 8.81 -3.26
C ILE A 118 -8.24 8.28 -4.17
N ASN A 119 -9.47 8.10 -3.65
CA ASN A 119 -10.59 7.58 -4.45
C ASN A 119 -11.01 8.54 -5.58
N VAL A 120 -10.97 9.86 -5.33
CA VAL A 120 -11.26 10.88 -6.35
C VAL A 120 -10.21 10.83 -7.45
N TYR A 121 -8.93 10.77 -7.10
CA TYR A 121 -7.84 10.70 -8.06
C TYR A 121 -7.86 9.39 -8.87
N GLU A 122 -8.11 8.26 -8.22
CA GLU A 122 -8.26 6.96 -8.89
C GLU A 122 -9.39 7.00 -9.94
N ALA A 123 -10.53 7.62 -9.60
CA ALA A 123 -11.64 7.77 -10.54
C ALA A 123 -11.27 8.64 -11.76
N ALA A 124 -10.47 9.69 -11.55
CA ALA A 124 -9.97 10.53 -12.64
C ALA A 124 -9.02 9.74 -13.56
N LEU A 125 -8.10 8.96 -13.00
CA LEU A 125 -7.19 8.09 -13.78
C LEU A 125 -7.96 7.04 -14.60
N VAL A 126 -8.99 6.40 -14.02
CA VAL A 126 -9.81 5.39 -14.72
C VAL A 126 -10.64 6.02 -15.85
N SER A 127 -11.04 7.29 -15.71
CA SER A 127 -11.74 8.01 -16.78
C SER A 127 -10.84 8.32 -17.98
N ASP A 128 -9.53 8.44 -17.76
CA ASP A 128 -8.49 8.63 -18.78
C ASP A 128 -8.06 7.28 -19.40
N GLU A 129 -8.04 6.20 -18.59
CA GLU A 129 -7.68 4.82 -18.99
C GLU A 129 -8.74 4.06 -19.84
N ARG A 130 -9.87 4.66 -20.21
CA ARG A 130 -10.78 4.03 -21.20
C ARG A 130 -10.12 3.80 -22.57
N ALA A 131 -8.89 4.31 -22.78
CA ALA A 131 -8.04 4.01 -23.92
C ALA A 131 -7.01 2.85 -23.71
N SER A 132 -6.82 2.32 -22.49
CA SER A 132 -5.75 1.34 -22.19
C SER A 132 -6.23 0.00 -21.59
N MET A 133 -7.53 -0.30 -21.65
CA MET A 133 -8.07 -1.59 -21.24
C MET A 133 -7.70 -2.72 -22.23
N GLN A 134 -6.45 -3.19 -22.22
CA GLN A 134 -6.10 -4.56 -22.61
C GLN A 134 -4.67 -4.95 -22.19
N SER A 135 -4.34 -4.90 -20.90
CA SER A 135 -3.10 -5.53 -20.40
C SER A 135 -3.40 -6.39 -19.17
N ASN A 136 -3.75 -7.66 -19.43
CA ASN A 136 -3.83 -8.74 -18.44
C ASN A 136 -2.42 -9.21 -18.06
N SER A 137 -1.51 -8.30 -17.70
CA SER A 137 -0.19 -8.71 -17.24
C SER A 137 -0.27 -9.27 -15.83
N ASP A 138 0.48 -10.34 -15.56
CA ASP A 138 0.63 -10.93 -14.22
C ASP A 138 0.97 -9.87 -13.15
N ALA A 139 1.81 -8.90 -13.51
CA ALA A 139 2.20 -7.79 -12.64
C ALA A 139 1.01 -6.91 -12.20
N LYS A 140 0.14 -6.48 -13.12
CA LYS A 140 -1.05 -5.66 -12.79
C LYS A 140 -2.02 -6.45 -11.90
N ASN A 141 -2.15 -7.76 -12.12
CA ASN A 141 -2.97 -8.63 -11.28
C ASN A 141 -2.43 -8.76 -9.86
N ILE A 142 -1.12 -8.91 -9.70
CA ILE A 142 -0.46 -9.00 -8.39
C ILE A 142 -0.53 -7.67 -7.63
N SER A 143 -0.30 -6.52 -8.27
CA SER A 143 -0.40 -5.22 -7.62
C SER A 143 -1.82 -4.95 -7.11
N ARG A 144 -2.85 -5.31 -7.91
CA ARG A 144 -4.25 -5.21 -7.48
C ARG A 144 -4.56 -6.12 -6.29
N LEU A 145 -4.04 -7.34 -6.29
CA LEU A 145 -4.18 -8.26 -5.15
C LEU A 145 -3.50 -7.69 -3.90
N GLN A 146 -2.30 -7.13 -4.03
CA GLN A 146 -1.59 -6.50 -2.93
C GLN A 146 -2.40 -5.35 -2.33
N VAL A 147 -2.99 -4.47 -3.15
CA VAL A 147 -3.88 -3.39 -2.67
C VAL A 147 -5.03 -3.95 -1.82
N LYS A 148 -5.69 -5.03 -2.26
CA LYS A 148 -6.76 -5.69 -1.49
C LYS A 148 -6.25 -6.22 -0.16
N MET A 149 -5.09 -6.89 -0.16
CA MET A 149 -4.48 -7.42 1.05
C MET A 149 -4.13 -6.30 2.04
N GLU A 150 -3.49 -5.22 1.58
CA GLU A 150 -3.10 -4.09 2.43
C GLU A 150 -4.32 -3.32 2.95
N THR A 151 -5.42 -3.30 2.18
CA THR A 151 -6.71 -2.76 2.63
C THR A 151 -7.27 -3.59 3.79
N ILE A 152 -7.20 -4.93 3.71
CA ILE A 152 -7.62 -5.81 4.80
C ILE A 152 -6.76 -5.57 6.04
N LEU A 153 -5.44 -5.48 5.88
CA LEU A 153 -4.53 -5.23 6.99
C LEU A 153 -4.76 -3.88 7.66
N SER A 154 -4.90 -2.81 6.89
CA SER A 154 -5.12 -1.47 7.43
C SER A 154 -6.40 -1.41 8.25
N ARG A 155 -7.48 -2.01 7.74
CA ARG A 155 -8.75 -2.12 8.45
C ARG A 155 -8.63 -2.97 9.71
N TYR A 156 -8.03 -4.15 9.59
CA TYR A 156 -7.82 -5.05 10.73
C TYR A 156 -7.03 -4.37 11.86
N MET A 157 -5.92 -3.70 11.52
CA MET A 157 -5.06 -3.06 12.53
C MET A 157 -5.73 -1.85 13.18
N ALA A 158 -6.45 -1.03 12.40
CA ALA A 158 -7.15 0.09 13.01
C ALA A 158 -8.35 -0.36 13.87
N PHE A 159 -8.98 -1.52 13.58
CA PHE A 159 -9.95 -2.13 14.52
C PHE A 159 -9.27 -2.63 15.80
N ALA A 160 -8.15 -3.35 15.67
CA ALA A 160 -7.41 -3.88 16.81
C ALA A 160 -6.85 -2.80 17.73
N ASN A 161 -6.53 -1.62 17.19
CA ASN A 161 -5.97 -0.50 17.93
C ASN A 161 -7.03 0.43 18.55
N SER A 162 -8.31 0.28 18.21
CA SER A 162 -9.28 1.30 18.60
C SER A 162 -9.76 1.12 20.03
N THR A 163 -9.44 2.11 20.87
CA THR A 163 -9.95 2.19 22.25
C THR A 163 -11.47 2.38 22.32
N LEU A 164 -12.10 2.85 21.24
CA LEU A 164 -13.54 3.07 21.11
C LEU A 164 -14.25 2.07 20.18
N GLY A 165 -13.58 1.02 19.69
CA GLY A 165 -14.24 0.00 18.87
C GLY A 165 -14.42 0.36 17.39
N GLY A 166 -13.45 1.07 16.79
CA GLY A 166 -13.30 1.16 15.33
C GLY A 166 -14.16 2.22 14.65
N TYR A 167 -14.59 3.26 15.37
CA TYR A 167 -15.47 4.32 14.86
C TYR A 167 -14.97 5.04 13.58
N GLY A 168 -13.69 4.90 13.21
CA GLY A 168 -13.11 5.52 12.02
C GLY A 168 -13.09 4.68 10.74
N ILE A 169 -13.23 3.35 10.83
CA ILE A 169 -13.12 2.45 9.67
C ILE A 169 -14.54 2.17 9.17
N SER A 170 -15.13 3.24 8.65
CA SER A 170 -16.46 3.36 8.07
C SER A 170 -17.26 2.05 7.91
N SER A 171 -18.43 2.04 8.53
CA SER A 171 -19.60 1.19 8.25
C SER A 171 -20.12 1.28 6.80
N LYS A 172 -19.35 1.86 5.87
CA LYS A 172 -19.65 1.99 4.45
C LYS A 172 -18.65 1.18 3.66
N GLY A 173 -19.14 0.17 2.94
CA GLY A 173 -18.34 -0.69 2.08
C GLY A 173 -18.55 -2.17 2.37
N THR A 174 -17.84 -3.01 1.61
CA THR A 174 -17.88 -4.48 1.80
C THR A 174 -17.38 -4.84 3.20
N PRO A 175 -18.14 -5.66 3.97
CA PRO A 175 -17.69 -6.23 5.24
C PRO A 175 -16.28 -6.83 5.16
N LEU A 176 -15.51 -6.69 6.22
CA LEU A 176 -14.10 -7.13 6.23
C LEU A 176 -14.00 -8.65 6.02
N GLU A 177 -14.95 -9.42 6.55
CA GLU A 177 -15.07 -10.86 6.35
C GLU A 177 -15.23 -11.21 4.88
N GLN A 178 -16.10 -10.47 4.17
CA GLN A 178 -16.33 -10.68 2.74
C GLN A 178 -15.07 -10.33 1.94
N GLN A 179 -14.34 -9.26 2.29
CA GLN A 179 -13.07 -8.93 1.64
C GLN A 179 -12.03 -10.04 1.85
N ILE A 180 -11.91 -10.59 3.06
CA ILE A 180 -11.02 -11.71 3.37
C ILE A 180 -11.40 -12.95 2.54
N GLN A 181 -12.69 -13.26 2.45
CA GLN A 181 -13.17 -14.40 1.65
C GLN A 181 -12.86 -14.23 0.17
N THR A 182 -13.07 -13.03 -0.39
CA THR A 182 -12.72 -12.71 -1.78
C THR A 182 -11.24 -12.90 -2.06
N VAL A 183 -10.36 -12.32 -1.24
CA VAL A 183 -8.90 -12.49 -1.41
C VAL A 183 -8.49 -13.95 -1.24
N SER A 184 -9.13 -14.69 -0.33
CA SER A 184 -8.87 -16.12 -0.15
C SER A 184 -9.23 -16.95 -1.38
N ALA A 185 -10.32 -16.61 -2.07
CA ALA A 185 -10.70 -17.25 -3.32
C ALA A 185 -9.69 -16.91 -4.44
N GLU A 186 -9.34 -15.64 -4.61
CA GLU A 186 -8.35 -15.19 -5.60
C GLU A 186 -6.98 -15.84 -5.40
N MET A 187 -6.54 -15.99 -4.16
CA MET A 187 -5.27 -16.69 -3.83
C MET A 187 -5.30 -18.16 -4.23
N LYS A 188 -6.43 -18.85 -4.02
CA LYS A 188 -6.58 -20.26 -4.42
C LYS A 188 -6.55 -20.40 -5.94
N GLU A 189 -7.22 -19.51 -6.65
CA GLU A 189 -7.21 -19.48 -8.11
C GLU A 189 -5.80 -19.24 -8.65
N LEU A 190 -5.09 -18.22 -8.14
CA LEU A 190 -3.71 -17.95 -8.53
C LEU A 190 -2.78 -19.14 -8.26
N ALA A 191 -2.86 -19.75 -7.08
CA ALA A 191 -2.05 -20.91 -6.73
C ALA A 191 -2.37 -22.17 -7.56
N ALA A 192 -3.57 -22.26 -8.12
CA ALA A 192 -3.95 -23.32 -9.07
C ALA A 192 -3.44 -23.04 -10.48
N LEU A 193 -3.36 -21.76 -10.88
CA LEU A 193 -2.85 -21.33 -12.18
C LEU A 193 -1.33 -21.53 -12.31
N ASP A 194 -0.55 -21.15 -11.30
CA ASP A 194 0.91 -21.26 -11.33
C ASP A 194 1.49 -21.59 -9.94
N ILE A 195 2.42 -22.54 -9.92
CA ILE A 195 3.11 -22.99 -8.71
C ILE A 195 3.88 -21.86 -8.01
N LYS A 196 4.33 -20.84 -8.76
CA LYS A 196 5.05 -19.68 -8.21
C LYS A 196 4.22 -18.91 -7.18
N TYR A 197 2.89 -18.97 -7.24
CA TYR A 197 1.99 -18.27 -6.32
C TYR A 197 1.66 -19.04 -5.03
N LYS A 198 1.97 -20.35 -4.96
CA LYS A 198 1.70 -21.17 -3.76
C LYS A 198 2.32 -20.61 -2.47
N PRO A 199 3.55 -20.08 -2.44
CA PRO A 199 4.11 -19.49 -1.23
C PRO A 199 3.26 -18.35 -0.66
N LEU A 200 2.74 -17.47 -1.52
CA LEU A 200 1.88 -16.36 -1.12
C LEU A 200 0.54 -16.87 -0.59
N ALA A 201 -0.11 -17.78 -1.32
CA ALA A 201 -1.38 -18.37 -0.91
C ALA A 201 -1.28 -19.12 0.43
N ASN A 202 -0.18 -19.83 0.67
CA ASN A 202 0.07 -20.53 1.94
C ASN A 202 0.23 -19.54 3.11
N LYS A 203 0.85 -18.37 2.89
CA LYS A 203 0.96 -17.33 3.93
C LYS A 203 -0.37 -16.66 4.20
N TRP A 204 -1.16 -16.41 3.16
CA TRP A 204 -2.52 -15.90 3.32
C TRP A 204 -3.40 -16.86 4.13
N GLY A 205 -3.44 -18.14 3.74
CA GLY A 205 -4.21 -19.18 4.45
C GLY A 205 -3.71 -19.51 5.85
N TYR A 206 -2.51 -19.04 6.24
CA TYR A 206 -2.05 -19.14 7.63
C TYR A 206 -2.72 -18.10 8.53
N ILE A 207 -3.08 -16.92 8.00
CA ILE A 207 -3.63 -15.81 8.79
C ILE A 207 -5.10 -15.50 8.51
N ASP A 208 -5.73 -16.10 7.49
CA ASP A 208 -7.13 -15.83 7.13
C ASP A 208 -8.11 -16.02 8.31
N LYS A 209 -7.98 -17.12 9.05
CA LYS A 209 -8.77 -17.40 10.27
C LYS A 209 -8.45 -16.42 11.39
N THR A 210 -7.20 -16.00 11.50
CA THR A 210 -6.77 -15.00 12.49
C THR A 210 -7.35 -13.63 12.17
N LEU A 211 -7.40 -13.25 10.88
CA LEU A 211 -8.02 -12.03 10.39
C LEU A 211 -9.54 -12.04 10.67
N LEU A 212 -10.20 -13.20 10.55
CA LEU A 212 -11.63 -13.36 10.86
C LEU A 212 -11.92 -13.39 12.38
N ALA A 213 -10.89 -13.57 13.22
CA ALA A 213 -11.00 -13.64 14.68
C ALA A 213 -10.49 -12.34 15.31
N TYR A 214 -11.20 -11.23 15.06
CA TYR A 214 -10.82 -9.83 15.36
C TYR A 214 -10.48 -9.50 16.83
N ASN A 215 -10.70 -10.41 17.78
CA ASN A 215 -10.70 -10.13 19.22
C ASN A 215 -9.52 -10.76 20.00
N SER A 216 -8.48 -11.28 19.34
CA SER A 216 -7.33 -11.88 20.02
C SER A 216 -6.15 -10.89 20.14
N ASN A 217 -5.73 -10.57 21.37
CA ASN A 217 -4.62 -9.64 21.64
C ASN A 217 -3.24 -10.11 21.11
N VAL A 218 -3.08 -11.40 20.78
CA VAL A 218 -1.82 -11.94 20.20
C VAL A 218 -1.83 -11.89 18.67
N ALA A 219 -3.01 -11.73 18.07
CA ALA A 219 -3.20 -11.79 16.62
C ALA A 219 -2.53 -10.62 15.84
N PRO A 220 -2.50 -9.36 16.33
CA PRO A 220 -1.88 -8.26 15.59
C PRO A 220 -0.41 -8.48 15.25
N PHE A 221 0.36 -9.07 16.18
CA PHE A 221 1.77 -9.37 15.93
C PHE A 221 1.96 -10.39 14.80
N VAL A 222 1.22 -11.50 14.87
CA VAL A 222 1.28 -12.59 13.89
C VAL A 222 0.84 -12.10 12.51
N VAL A 223 -0.23 -11.32 12.46
CA VAL A 223 -0.76 -10.75 11.22
C VAL A 223 0.26 -9.79 10.60
N MET A 224 0.74 -8.79 11.34
CA MET A 224 1.73 -7.82 10.82
C MET A 224 2.99 -8.52 10.32
N HIS A 225 3.54 -9.46 11.08
CA HIS A 225 4.75 -10.17 10.68
C HIS A 225 4.53 -11.07 9.46
N THR A 226 3.35 -11.67 9.30
CA THR A 226 3.04 -12.48 8.13
C THR A 226 2.89 -11.59 6.89
N PHE A 227 2.28 -10.42 7.01
CA PHE A 227 2.18 -9.45 5.93
C PHE A 227 3.56 -8.98 5.43
N GLU A 228 4.54 -8.77 6.30
CA GLU A 228 5.92 -8.47 5.86
C GLU A 228 6.51 -9.57 4.98
N LYS A 229 6.25 -10.84 5.32
CA LYS A 229 6.71 -11.98 4.51
C LYS A 229 5.99 -12.00 3.16
N MET A 230 4.68 -11.74 3.15
CA MET A 230 3.89 -11.67 1.91
C MET A 230 4.37 -10.54 0.99
N ARG A 231 4.66 -9.35 1.53
CA ARG A 231 5.23 -8.22 0.77
C ARG A 231 6.54 -8.60 0.08
N LYS A 232 7.42 -9.34 0.77
CA LYS A 232 8.68 -9.83 0.19
C LYS A 232 8.48 -10.84 -0.93
N ILE A 233 7.48 -11.72 -0.79
CA ILE A 233 7.11 -12.68 -1.83
C ILE A 233 6.57 -11.94 -3.06
N ILE A 234 5.66 -10.99 -2.85
CA ILE A 234 5.06 -10.18 -3.92
C ILE A 234 6.12 -9.38 -4.68
N ALA A 235 7.08 -8.77 -3.97
CA ALA A 235 8.18 -8.03 -4.59
C ALA A 235 9.14 -8.88 -5.42
N ALA A 236 9.03 -10.21 -5.37
CA ALA A 236 9.85 -11.14 -6.13
C ALA A 236 9.15 -11.69 -7.39
N TYR A 237 7.90 -11.30 -7.65
CA TYR A 237 7.17 -11.61 -8.89
C TYR A 237 7.46 -10.57 -9.97
#